data_AF-A8PV09-F1
#
_entry.id   AF-A8PV09-F1
#
_cell.length_a   1.000
_cell.length_b   1.000
_cell.length_c   1.000
_cell.angle_alpha   90.00
_cell.angle_beta   90.00
_cell.angle_gamma   90.00
#
_symmetry.space_group_name_H-M   'P 1'
#
loop_
_entity.id
_entity.type
_entity.pdbx_description
1 polymer ?
#
loop_
_entity_poly.entity_id
_entity_poly.type
_entity_poly.pdbx_seq_one_letter_code
_entity_poly.pdbx_strand_id
1 'polypeptide(L)'
;MALCYMSLCEWQQTHECFTVLANENNWSKALYHYARAAALYETGSPAAQEEAKEIMERVPSMSQRIAGKSIPLEKFASRKSRKMTQYGYLFHPAMEFAYLTHCYTTSPPRALFRRFLPIIEQELERLTSQVSPVFDDLCLAHFLHGVILRNLAYPEKHVYLASSRQYLSRERAASMAEDSLMFVAKKGVLCEYDHYMLYFCHYELGRLYISMGRYAEAREQLDMVLSGKNLGDHGRKGKYSMQNMCVLRSNGALEMLQSKSQQT
;
A
#
# COMPACT_ATOMS: atom_id res chain seq x y z
N MET A 1 15.23 1.22 -11.78
CA MET A 1 16.03 1.68 -10.63
C MET A 1 15.18 2.23 -9.49
N ALA A 2 14.32 3.23 -9.69
CA ALA A 2 13.54 3.85 -8.59
C ALA A 2 12.78 2.84 -7.70
N LEU A 3 11.97 1.96 -8.30
CA LEU A 3 11.22 0.94 -7.54
C LEU A 3 12.12 -0.11 -6.86
N CYS A 4 13.34 -0.32 -7.36
CA CYS A 4 14.29 -1.23 -6.73
C CYS A 4 14.80 -0.63 -5.41
N TYR A 5 15.20 0.65 -5.40
CA TYR A 5 15.56 1.36 -4.17
C TYR A 5 14.37 1.48 -3.21
N MET A 6 13.17 1.75 -3.75
CA MET A 6 11.93 1.78 -2.97
C MET A 6 11.69 0.43 -2.28
N SER A 7 11.86 -0.69 -2.98
CA SER A 7 11.74 -2.05 -2.43
C SER A 7 12.79 -2.38 -1.37
N LEU A 8 13.85 -1.58 -1.26
CA LEU A 8 14.90 -1.71 -0.25
C LEU A 8 14.72 -0.73 0.92
N CYS A 9 13.66 0.09 0.92
CA CYS A 9 13.47 1.18 1.89
C CYS A 9 14.60 2.23 1.84
N GLU A 10 15.17 2.47 0.65
CA GLU A 10 16.24 3.45 0.39
C GLU A 10 15.63 4.74 -0.21
N TRP A 11 15.12 5.62 0.66
CA TRP A 11 14.25 6.73 0.25
C TRP A 11 14.97 7.86 -0.48
N GLN A 12 16.21 8.16 -0.11
CA GLN A 12 17.00 9.21 -0.76
C GLN A 12 17.28 8.88 -2.24
N GLN A 13 17.76 7.67 -2.51
CA GLN A 13 18.04 7.18 -3.87
C GLN A 13 16.74 7.00 -4.66
N THR A 14 15.64 6.63 -3.98
CA THR A 14 14.31 6.59 -4.57
C THR A 14 13.88 7.98 -5.04
N HIS A 15 14.04 9.01 -4.20
CA HIS A 15 13.78 10.40 -4.55
C HIS A 15 14.61 10.83 -5.77
N GLU A 16 15.93 10.61 -5.75
CA GLU A 16 16.83 10.97 -6.84
C GLU A 16 16.40 10.33 -8.18
N CYS A 17 16.09 9.03 -8.17
CA CYS A 17 15.64 8.35 -9.38
C CYS A 17 14.29 8.89 -9.90
N PHE A 18 13.33 9.18 -9.00
CA PHE A 18 12.07 9.78 -9.42
C PHE A 18 12.19 11.25 -9.82
N THR A 19 13.20 11.97 -9.34
CA THR A 19 13.53 13.33 -9.79
C THR A 19 13.97 13.31 -11.25
N VAL A 20 14.83 12.37 -11.65
CA VAL A 20 15.19 12.17 -13.07
C VAL A 20 13.95 11.88 -13.91
N LEU A 21 13.10 10.94 -13.50
CA LEU A 21 11.86 10.62 -14.21
C LEU A 21 10.91 11.82 -14.31
N ALA A 22 10.77 12.60 -13.24
CA ALA A 22 9.92 13.79 -13.23
C ALA A 22 10.40 14.88 -14.19
N ASN A 23 11.72 15.02 -14.35
CA ASN A 23 12.33 16.04 -15.21
C ASN A 23 12.37 15.60 -16.69
N GLU A 24 12.61 14.33 -16.96
CA GLU A 24 12.93 13.85 -18.30
C GLU A 24 11.78 13.07 -18.98
N ASN A 25 10.81 12.55 -18.22
CA ASN A 25 9.77 11.66 -18.75
C ASN A 25 8.38 12.32 -18.76
N ASN A 26 7.69 12.23 -19.91
CA ASN A 26 6.36 12.83 -20.12
C ASN A 26 5.18 11.84 -19.96
N TRP A 27 5.42 10.55 -19.68
CA TRP A 27 4.37 9.54 -19.59
C TRP A 27 3.45 9.67 -18.39
N SER A 28 3.94 10.14 -17.23
CA SER A 28 3.11 10.32 -16.04
C SER A 28 3.67 11.36 -15.06
N LYS A 29 3.70 12.64 -15.49
CA LYS A 29 4.33 13.73 -14.71
C LYS A 29 3.80 13.83 -13.29
N ALA A 30 2.47 13.86 -13.10
CA ALA A 30 1.88 13.94 -11.77
C ALA A 30 2.35 12.79 -10.86
N LEU A 31 2.45 11.57 -11.40
CA LEU A 31 2.89 10.42 -10.63
C LEU A 31 4.36 10.52 -10.24
N TYR A 32 5.25 10.91 -11.16
CA TYR A 32 6.68 11.02 -10.86
C TYR A 32 6.98 12.16 -9.87
N HIS A 33 6.30 13.30 -10.01
CA HIS A 33 6.40 14.41 -9.05
C HIS A 33 5.88 14.02 -7.66
N TYR A 34 4.77 13.26 -7.59
CA TYR A 34 4.30 12.73 -6.32
C TYR A 34 5.27 11.71 -5.73
N ALA A 35 5.78 10.77 -6.54
CA ALA A 35 6.68 9.72 -6.07
C ALA A 35 8.00 10.27 -5.52
N ARG A 36 8.62 11.24 -6.20
CA ARG A 36 9.84 11.91 -5.69
C ARG A 36 9.56 12.67 -4.40
N ALA A 37 8.40 13.33 -4.28
CA ALA A 37 8.03 14.09 -3.10
C ALA A 37 7.72 13.16 -1.92
N ALA A 38 6.97 12.07 -2.16
CA ALA A 38 6.69 11.06 -1.16
C ALA A 38 7.99 10.45 -0.62
N ALA A 39 8.92 10.08 -1.50
CA ALA A 39 10.22 9.55 -1.09
C ALA A 39 11.06 10.58 -0.32
N LEU A 40 11.05 11.85 -0.73
CA LEU A 40 11.73 12.93 0.00
C LEU A 40 11.15 13.13 1.40
N TYR A 41 9.82 13.13 1.52
CA TYR A 41 9.10 13.25 2.79
C TYR A 41 9.48 12.13 3.77
N GLU A 42 9.68 10.92 3.24
CA GLU A 42 10.05 9.71 4.00
C GLU A 42 11.49 9.74 4.55
N THR A 43 12.35 10.64 4.07
CA THR A 43 13.70 10.83 4.65
C THR A 43 13.66 11.42 6.06
N GLY A 44 12.53 12.04 6.44
CA GLY A 44 12.24 12.47 7.81
C GLY A 44 12.86 13.79 8.26
N SER A 45 13.70 14.46 7.45
CA SER A 45 14.21 15.78 7.83
C SER A 45 13.14 16.88 7.64
N PRO A 46 13.00 17.86 8.55
CA PRO A 46 11.99 18.91 8.43
C PRO A 46 12.06 19.70 7.12
N ALA A 47 13.28 20.01 6.65
CA ALA A 47 13.49 20.71 5.39
C ALA A 47 13.03 19.87 4.18
N ALA A 48 13.37 18.58 4.15
CA ALA A 48 12.92 17.67 3.09
C ALA A 48 11.40 17.50 3.08
N GLN A 49 10.77 17.43 4.26
CA GLN A 49 9.32 17.34 4.37
C GLN A 49 8.63 18.60 3.86
N GLU A 50 9.17 19.78 4.12
CA GLU A 50 8.61 21.03 3.61
C GLU A 50 8.75 21.13 2.09
N GLU A 51 9.94 20.82 1.54
CA GLU A 51 10.15 20.76 0.10
C GLU A 51 9.21 19.73 -0.56
N ALA A 52 9.01 18.56 0.06
CA ALA A 52 8.08 17.57 -0.43
C ALA A 52 6.64 18.11 -0.50
N LYS A 53 6.19 18.88 0.49
CA LYS A 53 4.86 19.53 0.46
C LYS A 53 4.73 20.50 -0.71
N GLU A 54 5.74 21.35 -0.93
CA GLU A 54 5.74 22.30 -2.05
C GLU A 54 5.67 21.59 -3.41
N ILE A 55 6.34 20.44 -3.56
CA ILE A 55 6.24 19.62 -4.77
C ILE A 55 4.84 19.02 -4.88
N MET A 56 4.30 18.45 -3.78
CA MET A 56 2.98 17.83 -3.77
C MET A 56 1.86 18.80 -4.12
N GLU A 57 1.95 20.07 -3.72
CA GLU A 57 0.96 21.11 -4.03
C GLU A 57 0.74 21.27 -5.54
N ARG A 58 1.79 21.08 -6.35
CA ARG A 58 1.74 21.23 -7.81
C ARG A 58 1.26 19.98 -8.55
N VAL A 59 1.30 18.81 -7.91
CA VAL A 59 0.92 17.52 -8.53
C VAL A 59 -0.50 17.52 -9.14
N PRO A 60 -1.54 18.08 -8.50
CA PRO A 60 -2.89 18.08 -9.07
C PRO A 60 -3.01 18.77 -10.43
N SER A 61 -2.22 19.82 -10.70
CA SER A 61 -2.25 20.53 -11.99
C SER A 61 -1.49 19.79 -13.10
N MET A 62 -0.65 18.82 -12.74
CA MET A 62 0.12 17.99 -13.67
C MET A 62 -0.62 16.72 -14.11
N SER A 63 -1.81 16.46 -13.57
CA SER A 63 -2.58 15.24 -13.86
C SER A 63 -3.17 15.30 -15.27
N GLN A 64 -2.96 14.26 -16.05
CA GLN A 64 -3.44 14.16 -17.42
C GLN A 64 -4.61 13.17 -17.52
N ARG A 65 -5.27 13.21 -18.69
CA ARG A 65 -6.32 12.26 -19.06
C ARG A 65 -5.98 11.65 -20.41
N ILE A 66 -6.18 10.35 -20.54
CA ILE A 66 -6.05 9.62 -21.80
C ILE A 66 -7.46 9.25 -22.27
N ALA A 67 -7.84 9.68 -23.47
CA ALA A 67 -9.19 9.51 -24.01
C ALA A 67 -10.30 9.93 -23.01
N GLY A 68 -10.10 11.08 -22.35
CA GLY A 68 -11.04 11.63 -21.37
C GLY A 68 -11.06 10.94 -19.99
N LYS A 69 -10.32 9.84 -19.81
CA LYS A 69 -10.23 9.10 -18.53
C LYS A 69 -8.95 9.46 -17.78
N SER A 70 -9.07 9.69 -16.47
CA SER A 70 -7.91 9.88 -15.59
C SER A 70 -7.12 8.58 -15.43
N ILE A 71 -5.80 8.68 -15.42
CA ILE A 71 -4.91 7.56 -15.09
C ILE A 71 -5.08 7.25 -13.60
N PRO A 72 -5.36 5.98 -13.19
CA PRO A 72 -5.68 5.65 -11.80
C PRO A 72 -4.63 6.11 -10.78
N LEU A 73 -3.34 5.88 -11.07
CA LEU A 73 -2.25 6.25 -10.18
C LEU A 73 -2.03 7.77 -10.09
N GLU A 74 -2.21 8.52 -11.19
CA GLU A 74 -2.19 9.98 -11.11
C GLU A 74 -3.38 10.53 -10.33
N LYS A 75 -4.55 9.91 -10.46
CA LYS A 75 -5.72 10.27 -9.65
C LYS A 75 -5.47 10.01 -8.17
N PHE A 76 -4.78 8.92 -7.82
CA PHE A 76 -4.32 8.65 -6.46
C PHE A 76 -3.36 9.74 -5.99
N ALA A 77 -2.28 10.00 -6.75
CA ALA A 77 -1.28 11.02 -6.46
C ALA A 77 -1.92 12.40 -6.23
N SER A 78 -2.80 12.83 -7.13
CA SER A 78 -3.53 14.10 -7.00
C SER A 78 -4.41 14.16 -5.74
N ARG A 79 -5.05 13.05 -5.34
CA ARG A 79 -5.85 12.99 -4.10
C ARG A 79 -4.98 13.08 -2.86
N LYS A 80 -3.87 12.33 -2.80
CA LYS A 80 -2.94 12.39 -1.66
C LYS A 80 -2.29 13.77 -1.54
N SER A 81 -1.90 14.37 -2.67
CA SER A 81 -1.40 15.76 -2.69
C SER A 81 -2.41 16.77 -2.15
N ARG A 82 -3.69 16.67 -2.51
CA ARG A 82 -4.73 17.54 -1.94
C ARG A 82 -4.91 17.32 -0.44
N LYS A 83 -4.86 16.06 0.02
CA LYS A 83 -4.87 15.72 1.45
C LYS A 83 -3.67 16.38 2.15
N MET A 84 -2.47 16.31 1.57
CA MET A 84 -1.29 17.00 2.11
C MET A 84 -1.52 18.50 2.24
N THR A 85 -2.02 19.18 1.19
CA THR A 85 -2.31 20.63 1.25
C THR A 85 -3.38 20.97 2.29
N GLN A 86 -4.41 20.13 2.45
CA GLN A 86 -5.51 20.36 3.39
C GLN A 86 -5.11 20.12 4.86
N TYR A 87 -4.31 19.09 5.13
CA TYR A 87 -3.98 18.64 6.49
C TYR A 87 -2.57 19.02 6.95
N GLY A 88 -1.68 19.38 6.02
CA GLY A 88 -0.28 19.68 6.30
C GLY A 88 0.62 18.46 6.48
N TYR A 89 0.08 17.23 6.43
CA TYR A 89 0.87 15.99 6.55
C TYR A 89 0.23 14.80 5.81
N LEU A 90 1.03 13.75 5.62
CA LEU A 90 0.59 12.41 5.22
C LEU A 90 1.31 11.36 6.07
N PHE A 91 0.62 10.28 6.44
CA PHE A 91 1.21 9.12 7.10
C PHE A 91 1.97 8.24 6.09
N HIS A 92 3.30 8.21 6.20
CA HIS A 92 4.22 7.41 5.37
C HIS A 92 3.86 7.31 3.87
N PRO A 93 3.79 8.45 3.15
CA PRO A 93 3.32 8.49 1.77
C PRO A 93 4.17 7.63 0.81
N ALA A 94 5.47 7.46 1.06
CA ALA A 94 6.30 6.61 0.22
C ALA A 94 6.02 5.12 0.45
N MET A 95 5.78 4.71 1.70
CA MET A 95 5.42 3.33 2.04
C MET A 95 4.05 2.94 1.47
N GLU A 96 3.07 3.83 1.58
CA GLU A 96 1.76 3.65 0.93
C GLU A 96 1.91 3.51 -0.59
N PHE A 97 2.73 4.37 -1.21
CA PHE A 97 3.00 4.30 -2.65
C PHE A 97 3.77 3.03 -3.07
N ALA A 98 4.67 2.55 -2.22
CA ALA A 98 5.40 1.29 -2.40
C ALA A 98 4.44 0.10 -2.50
N TYR A 99 3.32 0.11 -1.77
CA TYR A 99 2.28 -0.91 -1.90
C TYR A 99 1.60 -0.90 -3.26
N LEU A 100 1.19 0.29 -3.72
CA LEU A 100 0.50 0.45 -5.00
C LEU A 100 1.39 0.06 -6.18
N THR A 101 2.70 0.16 -6.02
CA THR A 101 3.72 -0.17 -7.05
C THR A 101 4.38 -1.54 -6.85
N HIS A 102 3.79 -2.42 -6.03
CA HIS A 102 4.24 -3.81 -5.85
C HIS A 102 5.63 -3.99 -5.21
N CYS A 103 6.16 -2.96 -4.54
CA CYS A 103 7.50 -3.02 -3.97
C CYS A 103 7.61 -4.10 -2.88
N TYR A 104 6.59 -4.26 -2.01
CA TYR A 104 6.63 -5.26 -0.94
C TYR A 104 6.71 -6.72 -1.45
N THR A 105 6.12 -7.01 -2.60
CA THR A 105 6.17 -8.33 -3.23
C THR A 105 7.50 -8.63 -3.91
N THR A 106 8.31 -7.59 -4.19
CA THR A 106 9.66 -7.71 -4.76
C THR A 106 10.76 -7.45 -3.72
N SER A 107 10.41 -6.96 -2.54
CA SER A 107 11.35 -6.68 -1.45
C SER A 107 11.97 -7.97 -0.91
N PRO A 108 13.29 -7.99 -0.67
CA PRO A 108 13.92 -9.11 0.02
C PRO A 108 13.44 -9.15 1.49
N PRO A 109 13.26 -10.34 2.10
CA PRO A 109 12.82 -10.46 3.49
C PRO A 109 13.67 -9.68 4.49
N ARG A 110 14.97 -9.53 4.20
CA ARG A 110 15.88 -8.70 5.00
C ARG A 110 15.44 -7.24 5.07
N ALA A 111 15.04 -6.64 3.95
CA ALA A 111 14.60 -5.25 3.91
C ALA A 111 13.24 -5.11 4.61
N LEU A 112 12.31 -6.02 4.34
CA LEU A 112 11.01 -6.08 5.02
C LEU A 112 11.18 -6.11 6.56
N PHE A 113 12.00 -7.03 7.07
CA PHE A 113 12.16 -7.23 8.50
C PHE A 113 13.01 -6.15 9.18
N ARG A 114 14.12 -5.72 8.57
CA ARG A 114 15.07 -4.82 9.24
C ARG A 114 14.80 -3.33 9.03
N ARG A 115 13.99 -2.98 8.03
CA ARG A 115 13.79 -1.57 7.64
C ARG A 115 12.32 -1.19 7.65
N PHE A 116 11.47 -1.92 6.95
CA PHE A 116 10.05 -1.55 6.86
C PHE A 116 9.27 -1.87 8.14
N LEU A 117 9.41 -3.08 8.68
CA LEU A 117 8.63 -3.55 9.82
C LEU A 117 8.84 -2.66 11.07
N PRO A 118 10.08 -2.31 11.47
CA PRO A 118 10.29 -1.52 12.68
C PRO A 118 9.67 -0.11 12.61
N ILE A 119 9.67 0.51 11.43
CA ILE A 119 9.04 1.83 11.23
C ILE A 119 7.55 1.73 11.55
N ILE A 120 6.87 0.74 10.98
CA ILE A 120 5.42 0.58 11.18
C ILE A 120 5.07 0.10 12.59
N GLU A 121 5.88 -0.77 13.19
CA GLU A 121 5.66 -1.19 14.59
C GLU A 121 5.78 0.01 15.54
N GLN A 122 6.78 0.88 15.35
CA GLN A 122 6.93 2.11 16.14
C GLN A 122 5.73 3.05 15.96
N GLU A 123 5.23 3.22 14.72
CA GLU A 123 4.05 4.04 14.48
C GLU A 123 2.78 3.44 15.08
N LEU A 124 2.61 2.11 15.05
CA LEU A 124 1.48 1.44 15.67
C LEU A 124 1.48 1.65 17.19
N GLU A 125 2.64 1.55 17.84
CA GLU A 125 2.78 1.87 19.27
C GLU A 125 2.37 3.32 19.54
N ARG A 126 2.91 4.27 18.77
CA ARG A 126 2.62 5.71 18.89
C ARG A 126 1.15 6.06 18.64
N LEU A 127 0.51 5.44 17.66
CA LEU A 127 -0.89 5.69 17.31
C LEU A 127 -1.85 5.05 18.32
N THR A 128 -1.53 3.85 18.79
CA THR A 128 -2.37 3.13 19.76
C THR A 128 -2.35 3.79 21.15
N SER A 129 -1.27 4.49 21.50
CA SER A 129 -1.20 5.25 22.75
C SER A 129 -2.00 6.56 22.74
N GLN A 130 -2.54 6.98 21.59
CA GLN A 130 -3.32 8.23 21.50
C GLN A 130 -4.75 8.01 21.99
N VAL A 131 -5.29 9.01 22.71
CA VAL A 131 -6.67 8.98 23.22
C VAL A 131 -7.70 8.98 22.08
N SER A 132 -7.38 9.68 20.97
CA SER A 132 -8.23 9.76 19.78
C SER A 132 -7.34 9.68 18.53
N PRO A 133 -7.00 8.47 18.07
CA PRO A 133 -6.16 8.31 16.88
C PRO A 133 -6.93 8.67 15.61
N VAL A 134 -6.22 9.22 14.63
CA VAL A 134 -6.75 9.40 13.27
C VAL A 134 -6.91 8.01 12.64
N PHE A 135 -8.15 7.60 12.38
CA PHE A 135 -8.45 6.25 11.90
C PHE A 135 -7.84 5.94 10.52
N ASP A 136 -7.71 6.92 9.63
CA ASP A 136 -6.98 6.76 8.36
C ASP A 136 -5.54 6.31 8.59
N ASP A 137 -4.83 6.96 9.53
CA ASP A 137 -3.43 6.66 9.83
C ASP A 137 -3.29 5.31 10.55
N LEU A 138 -4.15 5.05 11.55
CA LEU A 138 -4.13 3.81 12.30
C LEU A 138 -4.45 2.60 11.41
N CYS A 139 -5.45 2.73 10.52
CA CYS A 139 -5.75 1.67 9.57
C CYS A 139 -4.63 1.52 8.52
N LEU A 140 -3.99 2.61 8.07
CA LEU A 140 -2.86 2.52 7.14
C LEU A 140 -1.64 1.84 7.78
N ALA A 141 -1.36 2.13 9.05
CA ALA A 141 -0.32 1.45 9.82
C ALA A 141 -0.59 -0.06 9.91
N HIS A 142 -1.80 -0.46 10.33
CA HIS A 142 -2.17 -1.88 10.40
C HIS A 142 -2.17 -2.56 9.02
N PHE A 143 -2.60 -1.86 7.98
CA PHE A 143 -2.59 -2.38 6.62
C PHE A 143 -1.16 -2.67 6.15
N LEU A 144 -0.25 -1.69 6.28
CA LEU A 144 1.16 -1.87 5.89
C LEU A 144 1.83 -2.96 6.75
N HIS A 145 1.55 -3.01 8.05
CA HIS A 145 2.03 -4.06 8.94
C HIS A 145 1.60 -5.46 8.44
N GLY A 146 0.32 -5.62 8.13
CA GLY A 146 -0.23 -6.86 7.57
C GLY A 146 0.41 -7.26 6.23
N VAL A 147 0.57 -6.31 5.31
CA VAL A 147 1.24 -6.53 4.02
C VAL A 147 2.68 -6.99 4.20
N ILE A 148 3.46 -6.29 5.04
CA ILE A 148 4.87 -6.60 5.29
C ILE A 148 5.00 -8.01 5.86
N LEU A 149 4.21 -8.32 6.90
CA LEU A 149 4.23 -9.63 7.55
C LEU A 149 3.76 -10.77 6.64
N ARG A 150 2.75 -10.55 5.79
CA ARG A 150 2.31 -11.54 4.79
C ARG A 150 3.41 -11.87 3.79
N ASN A 151 4.18 -10.86 3.35
CA ASN A 151 5.34 -11.08 2.48
C ASN A 151 6.53 -11.70 3.23
N LEU A 152 6.67 -11.52 4.54
CA LEU A 152 7.65 -12.24 5.37
C LEU A 152 7.25 -13.72 5.57
N ALA A 153 5.97 -13.99 5.80
CA ALA A 153 5.44 -15.34 5.99
C ALA A 153 5.51 -16.17 4.70
N TYR A 154 5.07 -15.55 3.60
CA TYR A 154 4.94 -16.17 2.28
C TYR A 154 5.54 -15.25 1.19
N PRO A 155 6.87 -15.16 1.08
CA PRO A 155 7.51 -14.39 0.00
C PRO A 155 7.06 -14.88 -1.39
N GLU A 156 7.06 -13.99 -2.38
CA GLU A 156 6.78 -14.40 -3.77
C GLU A 156 7.86 -15.34 -4.30
N LYS A 157 7.49 -16.25 -5.21
CA LYS A 157 8.41 -17.25 -5.79
C LYS A 157 9.66 -16.64 -6.44
N HIS A 158 9.55 -15.42 -6.96
CA HIS A 158 10.65 -14.72 -7.65
C HIS A 158 11.56 -13.93 -6.70
N VAL A 159 11.22 -13.84 -5.41
CA VAL A 159 12.05 -13.15 -4.42
C VAL A 159 13.23 -14.05 -4.05
N TYR A 160 14.44 -13.58 -4.34
CA TYR A 160 15.66 -14.30 -3.98
C TYR A 160 15.86 -14.35 -2.47
N LEU A 161 15.85 -15.56 -1.90
CA LEU A 161 16.14 -15.81 -0.50
C LEU A 161 17.64 -16.04 -0.34
N ALA A 162 18.40 -14.95 -0.17
CA ALA A 162 19.86 -15.00 -0.06
C ALA A 162 20.40 -15.84 1.12
N SER A 163 19.53 -16.19 2.08
CA SER A 163 19.85 -17.11 3.18
C SER A 163 18.59 -17.84 3.62
N SER A 164 18.75 -19.07 4.13
CA SER A 164 17.69 -19.83 4.82
C SER A 164 17.26 -19.20 6.17
N ARG A 165 17.79 -18.04 6.53
CA ARG A 165 17.49 -17.36 7.79
C ARG A 165 16.04 -16.87 7.78
N GLN A 166 15.19 -17.58 8.51
CA GLN A 166 13.88 -17.09 8.89
C GLN A 166 14.06 -15.99 9.94
N TYR A 167 13.61 -14.79 9.63
CA TYR A 167 13.59 -13.67 10.58
C TYR A 167 12.47 -13.81 11.61
N LEU A 168 11.36 -14.43 11.19
CA LEU A 168 10.17 -14.71 11.98
C LEU A 168 9.64 -16.09 11.54
N SER A 169 9.05 -16.87 12.45
CA SER A 169 8.38 -18.10 12.03
C SER A 169 7.21 -17.76 11.11
N ARG A 170 6.97 -18.62 10.11
CA ARG A 170 5.91 -18.42 9.12
C ARG A 170 4.55 -18.27 9.79
N GLU A 171 4.28 -19.11 10.77
CA GLU A 171 3.00 -19.18 11.49
C GLU A 171 2.78 -17.89 12.29
N ARG A 172 3.82 -17.40 12.98
CA ARG A 172 3.74 -16.14 13.74
C ARG A 172 3.55 -14.94 12.81
N ALA A 173 4.31 -14.88 11.73
CA ALA A 173 4.19 -13.81 10.74
C ALA A 173 2.79 -13.79 10.09
N ALA A 174 2.25 -14.96 9.74
CA ALA A 174 0.90 -15.09 9.17
C ALA A 174 -0.19 -14.68 10.17
N SER A 175 -0.09 -15.11 11.43
CA SER A 175 -1.03 -14.73 12.49
C SER A 175 -1.05 -13.22 12.72
N MET A 176 0.12 -12.60 12.89
CA MET A 176 0.22 -11.15 13.09
C MET A 176 -0.27 -10.36 11.86
N ALA A 177 -0.03 -10.91 10.65
CA ALA A 177 -0.54 -10.32 9.42
C ALA A 177 -2.07 -10.34 9.38
N GLU A 178 -2.68 -11.48 9.71
CA GLU A 178 -4.12 -11.65 9.80
C GLU A 178 -4.74 -10.71 10.83
N ASP A 179 -4.19 -10.64 12.05
CA ASP A 179 -4.71 -9.75 13.10
C ASP A 179 -4.75 -8.29 12.66
N SER A 180 -3.68 -7.86 11.98
CA SER A 180 -3.55 -6.47 11.51
C SER A 180 -4.50 -6.16 10.36
N LEU A 181 -4.63 -7.07 9.40
CA LEU A 181 -5.59 -6.89 8.30
C LEU A 181 -7.04 -6.99 8.82
N MET A 182 -7.32 -7.89 9.75
CA MET A 182 -8.65 -7.98 10.38
C MET A 182 -9.01 -6.74 11.18
N PHE A 183 -8.04 -6.04 11.78
CA PHE A 183 -8.28 -4.72 12.36
C PHE A 183 -8.80 -3.75 11.30
N VAL A 184 -8.13 -3.67 10.14
CA VAL A 184 -8.53 -2.78 9.04
C VAL A 184 -9.89 -3.18 8.45
N ALA A 185 -10.17 -4.48 8.31
CA ALA A 185 -11.48 -4.95 7.86
C ALA A 185 -12.62 -4.51 8.80
N LYS A 186 -12.37 -4.49 10.12
CA LYS A 186 -13.36 -4.08 11.14
C LYS A 186 -13.48 -2.57 11.31
N LYS A 187 -12.37 -1.84 11.21
CA LYS A 187 -12.28 -0.41 11.54
C LYS A 187 -12.14 0.50 10.34
N GLY A 188 -11.86 -0.03 9.15
CA GLY A 188 -11.67 0.74 7.92
C GLY A 188 -12.90 1.51 7.45
N VAL A 189 -14.09 1.16 7.95
CA VAL A 189 -15.32 1.94 7.76
C VAL A 189 -15.32 3.28 8.50
N LEU A 190 -14.40 3.46 9.46
CA LEU A 190 -14.22 4.70 10.23
C LEU A 190 -13.20 5.64 9.57
N CYS A 191 -12.53 5.23 8.49
CA CYS A 191 -11.63 6.10 7.73
C CYS A 191 -12.42 7.18 6.97
N GLU A 192 -11.93 8.41 6.97
CA GLU A 192 -12.60 9.54 6.33
C GLU A 192 -12.17 9.73 4.86
N TYR A 193 -10.94 9.38 4.51
CA TYR A 193 -10.37 9.64 3.19
C TYR A 193 -9.98 8.37 2.44
N ASP A 194 -9.16 7.54 3.05
CA ASP A 194 -8.37 6.49 2.39
C ASP A 194 -9.11 5.14 2.29
N HIS A 195 -10.41 5.20 2.02
CA HIS A 195 -11.32 4.06 1.84
C HIS A 195 -10.88 2.99 0.83
N TYR A 196 -9.98 3.32 -0.10
CA TYR A 196 -9.47 2.34 -1.06
C TYR A 196 -8.77 1.18 -0.34
N MET A 197 -8.15 1.48 0.80
CA MET A 197 -7.44 0.52 1.63
C MET A 197 -8.34 -0.62 2.12
N LEU A 198 -9.62 -0.36 2.38
CA LEU A 198 -10.56 -1.40 2.81
C LEU A 198 -10.71 -2.50 1.74
N TYR A 199 -10.75 -2.14 0.46
CA TYR A 199 -10.77 -3.11 -0.63
C TYR A 199 -9.46 -3.89 -0.71
N PHE A 200 -8.32 -3.21 -0.61
CA PHE A 200 -7.02 -3.88 -0.66
C PHE A 200 -6.77 -4.76 0.57
N CYS A 201 -7.36 -4.43 1.72
CA CYS A 201 -7.32 -5.24 2.92
C CYS A 201 -7.95 -6.62 2.68
N HIS A 202 -9.19 -6.66 2.15
CA HIS A 202 -9.84 -7.91 1.80
C HIS A 202 -9.07 -8.69 0.71
N TYR A 203 -8.49 -7.99 -0.26
CA TYR A 203 -7.59 -8.62 -1.23
C TYR A 203 -6.37 -9.27 -0.56
N GLU A 204 -5.69 -8.60 0.37
CA GLU A 204 -4.52 -9.17 1.06
C GLU A 204 -4.90 -10.29 2.04
N LEU A 205 -6.06 -10.22 2.72
CA LEU A 205 -6.60 -11.34 3.49
C LEU A 205 -6.86 -12.55 2.59
N GLY A 206 -7.48 -12.35 1.43
CA GLY A 206 -7.68 -13.41 0.44
C GLY A 206 -6.38 -14.08 0.02
N ARG A 207 -5.33 -13.29 -0.22
CA ARG A 207 -3.99 -13.82 -0.58
C ARG A 207 -3.31 -14.54 0.57
N LEU A 208 -3.43 -14.03 1.79
CA LEU A 208 -2.92 -14.69 2.98
C LEU A 208 -3.58 -16.06 3.16
N TYR A 209 -4.91 -16.12 3.06
CA TYR A 209 -5.68 -17.35 3.19
C TYR A 209 -5.41 -18.37 2.08
N ILE A 210 -5.22 -17.93 0.82
CA ILE A 210 -4.72 -18.81 -0.26
C ILE A 210 -3.37 -19.43 0.11
N SER A 211 -2.48 -18.63 0.72
CA SER A 211 -1.14 -19.10 1.08
C SER A 211 -1.16 -20.06 2.27
N MET A 212 -2.15 -19.92 3.17
CA MET A 212 -2.40 -20.81 4.30
C MET A 212 -3.20 -22.07 3.94
N GLY A 213 -3.74 -22.18 2.71
CA GLY A 213 -4.65 -23.26 2.30
C GLY A 213 -6.10 -23.10 2.78
N ARG A 214 -6.46 -21.95 3.36
CA ARG A 214 -7.80 -21.59 3.83
C ARG A 214 -8.68 -21.08 2.67
N TYR A 215 -8.94 -21.94 1.69
CA TYR A 215 -9.52 -21.52 0.40
C TYR A 215 -10.94 -20.97 0.48
N ALA A 216 -11.78 -21.50 1.39
CA ALA A 216 -13.14 -21.01 1.57
C ALA A 216 -13.17 -19.55 2.07
N GLU A 217 -12.38 -19.27 3.10
CA GLU A 217 -12.22 -17.93 3.67
C GLU A 217 -11.56 -16.99 2.68
N ALA A 218 -10.56 -17.47 1.92
CA ALA A 218 -9.96 -16.68 0.85
C ALA A 218 -10.99 -16.20 -0.18
N ARG A 219 -11.87 -17.12 -0.61
CA ARG A 219 -12.92 -16.81 -1.57
C ARG A 219 -13.90 -15.79 -1.02
N GLU A 220 -14.33 -15.93 0.24
CA GLU A 220 -15.20 -14.97 0.89
C GLU A 220 -14.62 -13.56 0.87
N GLN A 221 -13.34 -13.41 1.23
CA GLN A 221 -12.65 -12.11 1.23
C GLN A 221 -12.54 -11.52 -0.18
N LEU A 222 -12.21 -12.34 -1.18
CA LEU A 222 -12.09 -11.88 -2.58
C LEU A 222 -13.46 -11.50 -3.16
N ASP A 223 -14.52 -12.25 -2.84
CA ASP A 223 -15.89 -11.97 -3.26
C ASP A 223 -16.40 -10.65 -2.68
N MET A 224 -15.97 -10.24 -1.47
CA MET A 224 -16.28 -8.90 -0.94
C MET A 224 -15.77 -7.79 -1.87
N VAL A 225 -14.54 -7.91 -2.38
CA VAL A 225 -13.95 -6.93 -3.32
C VAL A 225 -14.68 -6.93 -4.65
N LEU A 226 -15.05 -8.11 -5.15
CA LEU A 226 -15.66 -8.31 -6.46
C LEU A 226 -17.17 -8.03 -6.48
N SER A 227 -17.83 -8.04 -5.32
CA SER A 227 -19.28 -7.84 -5.18
C SER A 227 -19.78 -6.51 -5.76
N GLY A 228 -18.89 -5.54 -5.97
CA GLY A 228 -19.23 -4.20 -6.42
C GLY A 228 -19.94 -3.35 -5.37
N LYS A 229 -20.18 -3.90 -4.17
CA LYS A 229 -20.73 -3.15 -3.03
C LYS A 229 -19.70 -2.14 -2.53
N ASN A 230 -20.19 -1.00 -2.04
CA ASN A 230 -19.35 -0.01 -1.40
C ASN A 230 -19.03 -0.45 0.03
N LEU A 231 -17.80 -0.89 0.27
CA LEU A 231 -17.38 -1.39 1.58
C LEU A 231 -17.18 -0.26 2.62
N GLY A 232 -16.80 0.94 2.16
CA GLY A 232 -16.76 2.15 2.98
C GLY A 232 -18.11 2.84 2.94
N ASP A 233 -19.01 2.48 3.87
CA ASP A 233 -20.40 2.92 3.82
C ASP A 233 -20.54 4.38 4.30
N HIS A 234 -20.69 5.29 3.33
CA HIS A 234 -21.14 6.67 3.54
C HIS A 234 -22.23 7.06 2.52
N GLY A 235 -22.98 6.09 1.99
CA GLY A 235 -23.98 6.35 0.95
C GLY A 235 -23.43 6.96 -0.35
N ARG A 236 -22.10 6.88 -0.56
CA ARG A 236 -21.41 7.48 -1.70
C ARG A 236 -21.85 6.82 -3.00
N LYS A 237 -22.22 7.64 -3.99
CA LYS A 237 -22.42 7.18 -5.37
C LYS A 237 -21.07 7.13 -6.12
N GLY A 238 -20.80 6.00 -6.77
CA GLY A 238 -19.61 5.79 -7.60
C GLY A 238 -18.45 5.07 -6.90
N LYS A 239 -17.42 4.75 -7.68
CA LYS A 239 -16.29 3.92 -7.24
C LYS A 239 -15.27 4.70 -6.41
N TYR A 240 -14.68 4.04 -5.43
CA TYR A 240 -13.56 4.57 -4.66
C TYR A 240 -12.28 4.65 -5.51
N SER A 241 -11.30 5.43 -5.03
CA SER A 241 -9.97 5.46 -5.65
C SER A 241 -9.41 4.04 -5.72
N MET A 242 -8.68 3.70 -6.79
CA MET A 242 -8.00 2.41 -6.95
C MET A 242 -8.88 1.14 -6.87
N GLN A 243 -10.20 1.24 -6.69
CA GLN A 243 -11.10 0.08 -6.57
C GLN A 243 -11.00 -0.85 -7.79
N ASN A 244 -10.97 -0.30 -9.01
CA ASN A 244 -10.80 -1.10 -10.23
C ASN A 244 -9.46 -1.84 -10.27
N MET A 245 -8.39 -1.24 -9.74
CA MET A 245 -7.10 -1.93 -9.66
C MET A 245 -7.17 -3.08 -8.66
N CYS A 246 -7.83 -2.88 -7.51
CA CYS A 246 -8.04 -3.96 -6.54
C CYS A 246 -8.86 -5.12 -7.15
N VAL A 247 -9.97 -4.81 -7.83
CA VAL A 247 -10.79 -5.80 -8.55
C VAL A 247 -9.96 -6.60 -9.56
N LEU A 248 -9.13 -5.93 -10.36
CA LEU A 248 -8.24 -6.60 -11.31
C LEU A 248 -7.29 -7.57 -10.61
N ARG A 249 -6.69 -7.15 -9.49
CA ARG A 249 -5.79 -8.02 -8.70
C ARG A 249 -6.54 -9.19 -8.07
N SER A 250 -7.75 -8.97 -7.55
CA SER A 250 -8.59 -10.02 -6.95
C SER A 250 -9.01 -11.08 -7.96
N ASN A 251 -9.32 -10.70 -9.21
CA ASN A 251 -9.59 -11.68 -10.27
C ASN A 251 -8.38 -12.60 -10.51
N GLY A 252 -7.17 -12.04 -10.61
CA GLY A 252 -5.95 -12.85 -10.74
C GLY A 252 -5.72 -13.77 -9.53
N ALA A 253 -6.07 -13.33 -8.32
CA ALA A 253 -6.00 -14.18 -7.12
C ALA A 253 -7.00 -15.35 -7.14
N LEU A 254 -8.22 -15.12 -7.66
CA LEU A 254 -9.21 -16.18 -7.83
C LEU A 254 -8.78 -17.25 -8.84
N GLU A 255 -8.16 -16.86 -9.96
CA GLU A 255 -7.63 -17.82 -10.93
C GLU A 255 -6.54 -18.71 -10.30
N MET A 256 -5.68 -18.13 -9.47
CA MET A 256 -4.68 -18.89 -8.69
C MET A 256 -5.33 -19.85 -7.69
N LEU A 257 -6.47 -19.49 -7.08
CA LEU A 257 -7.22 -20.36 -6.18
C LEU A 257 -7.83 -21.55 -6.93
N GLN A 258 -8.44 -21.32 -8.10
CA GLN A 258 -9.05 -22.37 -8.92
C GLN A 258 -8.03 -23.41 -9.42
N SER A 259 -6.85 -22.94 -9.85
CA SER A 259 -5.78 -23.85 -10.28
C SER A 259 -5.23 -24.71 -9.15
N LYS A 260 -5.18 -24.19 -7.91
CA LYS A 260 -4.74 -24.96 -6.74
C LYS A 260 -5.79 -25.95 -6.23
N SER A 261 -7.08 -25.59 -6.26
CA SER A 261 -8.16 -26.49 -5.84
C SER A 261 -8.34 -27.70 -6.76
N GLN A 262 -7.87 -27.62 -8.02
CA GLN A 262 -7.92 -28.74 -8.98
C GLN A 262 -6.72 -29.70 -8.83
N GLN A 263 -5.71 -29.37 -8.03
CA GLN A 263 -4.50 -30.18 -7.80
C GLN A 263 -4.53 -30.95 -6.48
N THR A 264 -5.56 -30.74 -5.66
CA THR A 264 -5.88 -31.43 -4.40
C THR A 264 -7.07 -32.35 -4.58
#